data_AF-A0A6P2D4Q5-F1
#
_entry.id   AF-A0A6P2D4Q5-F1
#
_cell.length_a   1.000
_cell.length_b   1.000
_cell.length_c   1.000
_cell.angle_alpha   90.00
_cell.angle_beta   90.00
_cell.angle_gamma   90.00
#
_symmetry.space_group_name_H-M   'P 1'
#
loop_
_entity.id
_entity.type
_entity.pdbx_description
1 polymer ?
#
loop_
_entity_poly.entity_id
_entity_poly.type
_entity_poly.pdbx_seq_one_letter_code
_entity_poly.pdbx_strand_id
1 'polypeptide(L)'
;MGTEHGPQRTAWRYLVWVIVGLFWYVTTRDFHPTTELAIIVTASLVVAFTVAVDVNHLVLIPRYWRSRRYRTYAAFLFGTMAALTAIALTVVRVSYFRLHGPDADPYGMYKHFVIDLFGVGVHVAVAAAIVWMWRRTMTR
;
A
#
# COMPACT_ATOMS: atom_id res chain seq x y z
N MET A 1 1.17 30.39 -19.79
CA MET A 1 2.45 29.82 -19.30
C MET A 1 2.20 29.21 -17.93
N GLY A 2 2.27 27.89 -17.78
CA GLY A 2 1.92 27.23 -16.52
C GLY A 2 1.85 25.70 -16.63
N THR A 3 2.95 25.06 -17.04
CA THR A 3 3.04 23.59 -17.17
C THR A 3 4.19 22.98 -16.33
N GLU A 4 4.97 23.80 -15.62
CA GLU A 4 6.19 23.33 -14.95
C GLU A 4 5.96 22.68 -13.58
N HIS A 5 4.73 22.70 -13.03
CA HIS A 5 4.44 22.13 -11.71
C HIS A 5 3.93 20.67 -11.73
N GLY A 6 3.65 20.11 -12.91
CA GLY A 6 3.16 18.74 -13.09
C GLY A 6 4.23 17.64 -12.90
N PRO A 7 5.41 17.76 -13.55
CA PRO A 7 6.46 16.74 -13.47
C PRO A 7 7.04 16.62 -12.06
N GLN A 8 7.28 17.77 -11.40
CA GLN A 8 7.93 17.83 -10.08
C GLN A 8 7.06 17.20 -8.98
N ARG A 9 5.73 17.41 -9.01
CA ARG A 9 4.80 16.79 -8.06
C ARG A 9 4.73 15.27 -8.21
N THR A 10 4.77 14.80 -9.46
CA THR A 10 4.73 13.37 -9.78
C THR A 10 6.04 12.69 -9.37
N ALA A 11 7.19 13.31 -9.66
CA ALA A 11 8.49 12.82 -9.23
C ALA A 11 8.60 12.74 -7.70
N TRP A 12 8.13 13.77 -6.98
CA TRP A 12 8.10 13.75 -5.52
C TRP A 12 7.23 12.63 -4.96
N ARG A 13 6.06 12.39 -5.57
CA ARG A 13 5.18 11.29 -5.17
C ARG A 13 5.88 9.93 -5.28
N TYR A 14 6.57 9.68 -6.39
CA TYR A 14 7.32 8.43 -6.55
C TYR A 14 8.49 8.33 -5.59
N LEU A 15 9.21 9.43 -5.35
CA LEU A 15 10.32 9.45 -4.40
C LEU A 15 9.86 9.06 -2.98
N VAL A 16 8.70 9.54 -2.53
CA VAL A 16 8.14 9.14 -1.22
C VAL A 16 7.92 7.64 -1.15
N TRP A 17 7.34 7.03 -2.19
CA TRP A 17 7.13 5.58 -2.22
C TRP A 17 8.44 4.79 -2.31
N VAL A 18 9.46 5.32 -3.00
CA VAL A 18 10.81 4.74 -2.99
C VAL A 18 11.41 4.78 -1.59
N ILE A 19 11.28 5.89 -0.86
CA ILE A 19 11.76 6.01 0.53
C ILE A 19 11.01 5.05 1.45
N VAL A 20 9.68 4.96 1.33
CA VAL A 20 8.86 3.99 2.08
C VAL A 20 9.30 2.56 1.76
N GLY A 21 9.53 2.23 0.49
CA GLY A 21 10.02 0.93 0.08
C GLY A 21 11.41 0.61 0.63
N LEU A 22 12.33 1.58 0.59
CA LEU A 22 13.67 1.43 1.15
C LEU A 22 13.61 1.22 2.68
N PHE A 23 12.77 1.98 3.38
CA PHE A 23 12.54 1.80 4.81
C PHE A 23 12.06 0.37 5.12
N TRP A 24 11.05 -0.12 4.40
CA TRP A 24 10.54 -1.48 4.60
C TRP A 24 11.58 -2.53 4.27
N TYR A 25 12.26 -2.40 3.12
CA TYR A 25 13.33 -3.33 2.75
C TYR A 25 14.42 -3.42 3.82
N VAL A 26 14.93 -2.28 4.29
CA VAL A 26 16.00 -2.25 5.31
C VAL A 26 15.53 -2.86 6.63
N THR A 27 14.30 -2.58 7.05
CA THR A 27 13.78 -3.06 8.34
C THR A 27 13.30 -4.49 8.32
N THR A 28 12.99 -5.07 7.15
CA THR A 28 12.43 -6.43 7.07
C THR A 28 13.25 -7.44 6.28
N ARG A 29 14.33 -7.04 5.58
CA ARG A 29 15.12 -7.95 4.75
C ARG A 29 15.60 -9.21 5.48
N ASP A 30 15.97 -9.07 6.74
CA ASP A 30 16.56 -10.15 7.54
C ASP A 30 15.48 -11.14 8.06
N PHE A 31 14.19 -10.85 7.83
CA PHE A 31 13.08 -11.79 8.03
C PHE A 31 12.79 -12.66 6.80
N HIS A 32 13.56 -12.50 5.71
CA HIS A 32 13.40 -13.29 4.49
C HIS A 32 14.63 -14.17 4.25
N PRO A 33 14.47 -15.40 3.72
CA PRO A 33 15.59 -16.32 3.52
C PRO A 33 16.61 -15.82 2.48
N THR A 34 16.15 -15.01 1.51
CA THR A 34 16.99 -14.48 0.44
C THR A 34 16.68 -13.02 0.15
N THR A 35 17.71 -12.30 -0.32
CA THR A 35 17.58 -10.92 -0.82
C THR A 35 16.55 -10.80 -1.93
N GLU A 36 16.49 -11.79 -2.84
CA GLU A 36 15.53 -11.82 -3.93
C GLU A 36 14.09 -11.82 -3.40
N LEU A 37 13.78 -12.69 -2.42
CA LEU A 37 12.45 -12.72 -1.84
C LEU A 37 12.12 -11.42 -1.08
N ALA A 38 13.09 -10.85 -0.35
CA ALA A 38 12.91 -9.57 0.34
C ALA A 38 12.55 -8.43 -0.63
N ILE A 39 13.20 -8.37 -1.80
CA ILE A 39 12.88 -7.41 -2.85
C ILE A 39 11.46 -7.64 -3.39
N ILE A 40 11.10 -8.90 -3.69
CA ILE A 40 9.77 -9.24 -4.21
C ILE A 40 8.67 -8.85 -3.22
N VAL A 41 8.83 -9.19 -1.94
CA VAL A 41 7.88 -8.85 -0.88
C VAL A 41 7.74 -7.34 -0.76
N THR A 42 8.86 -6.63 -0.65
CA THR A 42 8.86 -5.16 -0.51
C THR A 42 8.17 -4.51 -1.71
N ALA A 43 8.54 -4.88 -2.94
CA ALA A 43 7.97 -4.30 -4.14
C ALA A 43 6.47 -4.55 -4.24
N SER A 44 6.03 -5.79 -3.94
CA SER A 44 4.61 -6.17 -3.99
C SER A 44 3.78 -5.36 -2.98
N LEU A 45 4.27 -5.19 -1.76
CA LEU A 45 3.59 -4.43 -0.71
C LEU A 45 3.57 -2.92 -1.01
N VAL A 46 4.69 -2.34 -1.46
CA VAL A 46 4.76 -0.92 -1.83
C VAL A 46 3.79 -0.60 -2.97
N VAL A 47 3.68 -1.48 -3.97
CA VAL A 47 2.68 -1.35 -5.04
C VAL A 47 1.27 -1.40 -4.46
N ALA A 48 0.97 -2.38 -3.60
CA ALA A 48 -0.35 -2.48 -2.95
C ALA A 48 -0.70 -1.21 -2.14
N PHE A 49 0.25 -0.67 -1.36
CA PHE A 49 0.07 0.56 -0.59
C PHE A 49 -0.21 1.75 -1.50
N THR A 50 0.59 1.90 -2.56
CA THR A 50 0.46 2.99 -3.53
C THR A 50 -0.90 2.97 -4.21
N VAL A 51 -1.32 1.80 -4.70
CA VAL A 51 -2.61 1.61 -5.38
C VAL A 51 -3.77 1.85 -4.41
N ALA A 52 -3.69 1.34 -3.17
CA ALA A 52 -4.74 1.54 -2.17
C ALA A 52 -4.92 3.03 -1.83
N VAL A 53 -3.81 3.76 -1.66
CA VAL A 53 -3.80 5.21 -1.40
C VAL A 53 -4.40 5.96 -2.59
N ASP A 54 -3.99 5.64 -3.82
CA ASP A 54 -4.50 6.27 -5.04
C ASP A 54 -6.00 6.01 -5.23
N VAL A 55 -6.45 4.76 -5.08
CA VAL A 55 -7.89 4.41 -5.15
C VAL A 55 -8.69 5.16 -4.08
N ASN A 56 -8.18 5.23 -2.85
CA ASN A 56 -8.86 5.95 -1.77
C ASN A 56 -9.05 7.43 -2.11
N HIS A 57 -7.99 8.12 -2.55
CA HIS A 57 -8.00 9.57 -2.76
C HIS A 57 -8.65 9.99 -4.08
N LEU A 58 -8.46 9.22 -5.15
CA LEU A 58 -8.92 9.56 -6.49
C LEU A 58 -10.32 9.03 -6.79
N VAL A 59 -10.72 7.92 -6.18
CA VAL A 59 -11.99 7.24 -6.49
C VAL A 59 -12.95 7.26 -5.29
N LEU A 60 -12.54 6.68 -4.16
CA LEU A 60 -13.48 6.40 -3.06
C LEU A 60 -13.91 7.66 -2.30
N ILE A 61 -12.98 8.55 -1.97
CA ILE A 61 -13.30 9.81 -1.28
C ILE A 61 -14.21 10.69 -2.13
N PRO A 62 -13.89 10.99 -3.41
CA PRO A 62 -14.75 11.83 -4.25
C PRO A 62 -16.14 11.24 -4.47
N ARG A 63 -16.23 9.91 -4.67
CA ARG A 63 -17.49 9.23 -5.05
C ARG A 63 -18.41 8.93 -3.87
N TYR A 64 -17.87 8.56 -2.72
CA TYR A 64 -18.68 8.05 -1.60
C TYR A 64 -18.60 8.92 -0.36
N TRP A 65 -17.39 9.34 0.05
CA TRP A 65 -17.22 10.16 1.25
C TRP A 65 -17.88 11.53 1.11
N ARG A 66 -17.63 12.24 -0.01
CA ARG A 66 -18.21 13.57 -0.26
C ARG A 66 -19.73 13.55 -0.37
N SER A 67 -20.30 12.46 -0.88
CA SER A 67 -21.74 12.24 -0.97
C SER A 67 -22.36 11.67 0.33
N ARG A 68 -21.61 11.67 1.45
CA ARG A 68 -22.02 11.15 2.77
C ARG A 68 -22.43 9.67 2.78
N ARG A 69 -22.00 8.88 1.79
CA ARG A 69 -22.25 7.43 1.68
C ARG A 69 -21.18 6.64 2.43
N TYR A 70 -21.10 6.83 3.75
CA TYR A 70 -20.00 6.31 4.57
C TYR A 70 -19.94 4.78 4.65
N ARG A 71 -21.09 4.09 4.72
CA ARG A 71 -21.13 2.61 4.74
C ARG A 71 -20.58 2.01 3.45
N THR A 72 -21.00 2.56 2.31
CA THR A 72 -20.49 2.17 0.99
C THR A 72 -19.00 2.49 0.86
N TYR A 73 -18.56 3.67 1.32
CA TYR A 73 -17.15 4.02 1.38
C TYR A 73 -16.33 2.99 2.15
N ALA A 74 -16.74 2.65 3.38
CA ALA A 74 -16.03 1.70 4.23
C ALA A 74 -15.98 0.29 3.60
N ALA A 75 -17.10 -0.17 3.04
CA ALA A 75 -17.17 -1.47 2.37
C ALA A 75 -16.21 -1.55 1.17
N PHE A 76 -16.22 -0.54 0.29
CA PHE A 76 -15.32 -0.51 -0.86
C PHE A 76 -13.86 -0.32 -0.45
N LEU A 77 -13.59 0.51 0.55
CA LEU A 77 -12.23 0.71 1.04
C LEU A 77 -11.66 -0.59 1.58
N PHE A 78 -12.38 -1.25 2.49
CA PHE A 78 -11.96 -2.52 3.04
C PHE A 78 -11.82 -3.59 1.96
N GLY A 79 -12.79 -3.67 1.03
CA GLY A 79 -12.75 -4.61 -0.09
C GLY A 79 -11.53 -4.39 -1.00
N THR A 80 -11.20 -3.13 -1.33
CA THR A 80 -10.00 -2.80 -2.12
C THR A 80 -8.73 -3.20 -1.38
N MET A 81 -8.62 -2.89 -0.08
CA MET A 81 -7.45 -3.26 0.71
C MET A 81 -7.28 -4.78 0.78
N ALA A 82 -8.35 -5.51 1.10
CA ALA A 82 -8.35 -6.96 1.16
C ALA A 82 -7.96 -7.60 -0.18
N ALA A 83 -8.49 -7.09 -1.30
CA ALA A 83 -8.16 -7.59 -2.63
C ALA A 83 -6.68 -7.33 -2.99
N LEU A 84 -6.16 -6.14 -2.73
CA LEU A 84 -4.76 -5.81 -3.00
C LEU A 84 -3.80 -6.62 -2.12
N THR A 85 -4.14 -6.81 -0.84
CA THR A 85 -3.38 -7.70 0.05
C THR A 85 -3.39 -9.14 -0.45
N ALA A 86 -4.55 -9.67 -0.88
CA ALA A 86 -4.64 -11.02 -1.43
C ALA A 86 -3.76 -11.20 -2.68
N ILE A 87 -3.75 -10.21 -3.58
CA ILE A 87 -2.92 -10.22 -4.78
C ILE A 87 -1.43 -10.19 -4.40
N ALA A 88 -1.02 -9.27 -3.53
CA ALA A 88 0.37 -9.17 -3.08
C ALA A 88 0.84 -10.47 -2.40
N LEU A 89 0.03 -11.01 -1.49
CA LEU A 89 0.32 -12.27 -0.81
C LEU A 89 0.41 -13.44 -1.80
N THR A 90 -0.45 -13.47 -2.82
CA THR A 90 -0.39 -14.50 -3.88
C THR A 90 0.95 -14.42 -4.62
N VAL A 91 1.40 -13.22 -5.00
CA VAL A 91 2.71 -13.02 -5.64
C VAL A 91 3.83 -13.52 -4.73
N VAL A 92 3.82 -13.13 -3.45
CA VAL A 92 4.81 -13.56 -2.47
C VAL A 92 4.83 -15.08 -2.32
N ARG A 93 3.67 -15.72 -2.21
CA ARG A 93 3.54 -17.17 -2.03
C ARG A 93 4.00 -17.96 -3.26
N VAL A 94 3.64 -17.51 -4.46
CA VAL A 94 4.11 -18.11 -5.71
C VAL A 94 5.62 -17.98 -5.84
N SER A 95 6.19 -16.82 -5.51
CA SER A 95 7.64 -16.60 -5.54
C SER A 95 8.36 -17.43 -4.50
N TYR A 96 7.84 -17.52 -3.27
CA TYR A 96 8.38 -18.40 -2.24
C TYR A 96 8.38 -19.86 -2.70
N PHE A 97 7.26 -20.33 -3.23
CA PHE A 97 7.12 -21.70 -3.73
C PHE A 97 8.15 -22.03 -4.82
N ARG A 98 8.38 -21.10 -5.74
CA ARG A 98 9.37 -21.27 -6.82
C ARG A 98 10.82 -21.29 -6.31
N LEU A 99 11.12 -20.50 -5.29
CA LEU A 99 12.49 -20.33 -4.78
C LEU A 99 12.86 -21.39 -3.71
N HIS A 100 11.90 -21.83 -2.89
CA HIS A 100 12.15 -22.65 -1.69
C HIS A 100 11.26 -23.89 -1.57
N GLY A 101 10.27 -24.06 -2.46
CA GLY A 101 9.29 -25.15 -2.37
C GLY A 101 8.13 -24.84 -1.41
N PRO A 102 7.32 -25.86 -1.04
CA PRO A 102 6.13 -25.66 -0.22
C PRO A 102 6.48 -25.08 1.16
N ASP A 103 5.72 -24.06 1.56
CA ASP A 103 5.85 -23.45 2.88
C ASP A 103 5.40 -24.43 3.98
N ALA A 104 6.21 -24.54 5.03
CA ALA A 104 5.98 -25.43 6.16
C ALA A 104 4.99 -24.86 7.19
N ASP A 105 4.66 -23.55 7.17
CA ASP A 105 3.64 -22.98 8.07
C ASP A 105 2.23 -23.08 7.46
N PRO A 106 1.38 -24.03 7.91
CA PRO A 106 0.00 -24.17 7.42
C PRO A 106 -0.88 -22.96 7.77
N TYR A 107 -0.51 -22.15 8.77
CA TYR A 107 -1.24 -20.95 9.17
C TYR A 107 -0.59 -19.65 8.67
N GLY A 108 0.55 -19.74 7.97
CA GLY A 108 1.31 -18.58 7.54
C GLY A 108 0.48 -17.66 6.64
N MET A 109 -0.39 -18.23 5.79
CA MET A 109 -1.24 -17.46 4.88
C MET A 109 -2.12 -16.46 5.63
N TYR A 110 -2.82 -16.89 6.68
CA TYR A 110 -3.72 -16.02 7.44
C TYR A 110 -2.94 -14.94 8.21
N LYS A 111 -1.84 -15.33 8.87
CA LYS A 111 -1.01 -14.39 9.63
C LYS A 111 -0.46 -13.27 8.73
N HIS A 112 0.14 -13.63 7.59
CA HIS A 112 0.68 -12.64 6.66
C HIS A 112 -0.42 -11.78 6.05
N PHE A 113 -1.56 -12.37 5.70
CA PHE A 113 -2.69 -11.59 5.19
C PHE A 113 -3.13 -10.51 6.18
N VAL A 114 -3.29 -10.83 7.47
CA VAL A 114 -3.71 -9.85 8.48
C VAL A 114 -2.66 -8.77 8.69
N ILE A 115 -1.37 -9.14 8.76
CA ILE A 115 -0.26 -8.19 8.93
C ILE A 115 -0.18 -7.24 7.74
N ASP A 116 -0.24 -7.78 6.53
CA ASP A 116 -0.16 -7.00 5.29
C ASP A 116 -1.38 -6.10 5.13
N LEU A 117 -2.59 -6.59 5.44
CA LEU A 117 -3.82 -5.80 5.42
C LEU A 117 -3.76 -4.64 6.41
N PHE A 118 -3.25 -4.89 7.62
CA PHE A 118 -3.00 -3.84 8.60
C PHE A 118 -1.99 -2.82 8.07
N GLY A 119 -0.89 -3.28 7.46
CA GLY A 119 0.11 -2.43 6.80
C GLY A 119 -0.50 -1.53 5.74
N VAL A 120 -1.34 -2.07 4.83
CA VAL A 120 -2.08 -1.27 3.84
C VAL A 120 -2.94 -0.22 4.53
N GLY A 121 -3.67 -0.60 5.58
CA GLY A 121 -4.55 0.29 6.33
C GLY A 121 -3.81 1.47 6.96
N VAL A 122 -2.66 1.22 7.57
CA VAL A 122 -1.79 2.27 8.14
C VAL A 122 -1.37 3.26 7.06
N HIS A 123 -0.91 2.80 5.91
CA HIS A 123 -0.47 3.71 4.83
C HIS A 123 -1.63 4.54 4.27
N VAL A 124 -2.81 3.94 4.11
CA VAL A 124 -4.02 4.67 3.69
C VAL A 124 -4.40 5.74 4.72
N ALA A 125 -4.40 5.41 6.01
CA ALA A 125 -4.75 6.32 7.09
C ALA A 125 -3.75 7.48 7.21
N VAL A 126 -2.44 7.18 7.18
CA VAL A 126 -1.37 8.18 7.22
C VAL A 126 -1.45 9.11 6.01
N ALA A 127 -1.63 8.58 4.80
CA ALA A 127 -1.80 9.40 3.61
C ALA A 127 -3.01 10.33 3.71
N ALA A 128 -4.16 9.82 4.20
CA ALA A 128 -5.35 10.63 4.41
C ALA A 128 -5.12 11.74 5.46
N ALA A 129 -4.42 11.43 6.55
CA ALA A 129 -4.07 12.40 7.59
C ALA A 129 -3.15 13.51 7.05
N ILE A 130 -2.11 13.16 6.27
CA ILE A 130 -1.20 14.12 5.63
C ILE A 130 -1.99 15.07 4.72
N VAL A 131 -2.84 14.53 3.85
CA VAL A 131 -3.66 15.33 2.94
C VAL A 131 -4.62 16.25 3.70
N TRP A 132 -5.21 15.77 4.79
CA TRP A 132 -6.09 16.57 5.64
C TRP A 132 -5.35 17.72 6.34
N MET A 133 -4.17 17.46 6.93
CA MET A 133 -3.34 18.49 7.56
C MET A 133 -2.91 19.56 6.56
N TRP A 134 -2.44 19.14 5.39
CA TRP A 134 -2.01 20.03 4.32
C TRP A 134 -3.13 20.97 3.84
N ARG A 135 -4.35 20.45 3.70
CA ARG A 135 -5.52 21.28 3.32
C ARG A 135 -5.85 22.31 4.40
N ARG A 136 -5.66 21.98 5.68
CA ARG A 136 -5.91 22.91 6.80
C ARG A 136 -4.88 24.03 6.87
N THR A 137 -3.62 23.77 6.56
CA THR A 137 -2.58 24.80 6.59
C THR A 137 -2.68 25.78 5.42
N MET A 138 -3.21 25.36 4.27
CA MET A 138 -3.42 26.23 3.10
C MET A 138 -4.71 27.06 3.14
N THR A 139 -5.63 26.74 4.04
CA THR A 139 -6.92 27.46 4.19
C THR A 139 -6.93 28.43 5.36
N ARG A 140 -5.80 28.56 6.06
CA ARG A 140 -5.51 29.60 7.05
C ARG A 140 -4.63 30.65 6.40
#